data_AF-A0A8H7X3K7-F1
#
_entry.id   AF-A0A8H7X3K7-F1
#
_cell.length_a   1.000
_cell.length_b   1.000
_cell.length_c   1.000
_cell.angle_alpha   90.00
_cell.angle_beta   90.00
_cell.angle_gamma   90.00
#
_symmetry.space_group_name_H-M   'P 1'
#
loop_
_entity.id
_entity.type
_entity.pdbx_description
1 polymer ?
#
loop_
_entity_poly.entity_id
_entity_poly.type
_entity_poly.pdbx_seq_one_letter_code
_entity_poly.pdbx_strand_id
1 'polypeptide(L)'
;MTTASPPPPVDASIPESDPTEPQPALEEQAKSLGWTARSRTSSYTIPTLTPERERTMNGGSSADDLMAMLKQRRSSSNMDVTRMRDTKLLQKSTSFGLPQSIGSDVGVYKPPRKPIRLNPTTGRSITIGATIDVAKGFRLMEMSCARNKVKRDVTQQRFHERGGLKRKRLRRERWRVRFSEGFRATVQRVKQLKHQGW
;
A
#
# COMPACT_ATOMS: atom_id res chain seq x y z
N MET A 1 -31.09 -20.70 -37.27
CA MET A 1 -30.90 -19.91 -38.52
C MET A 1 -29.60 -19.15 -38.37
N THR A 2 -28.54 -19.64 -39.01
CA THR A 2 -27.16 -19.14 -38.89
C THR A 2 -26.89 -18.28 -40.12
N THR A 3 -26.75 -16.97 -39.95
CA THR A 3 -26.45 -16.05 -41.05
C THR A 3 -24.93 -16.02 -41.24
N ALA A 4 -24.44 -16.64 -42.31
CA ALA A 4 -23.03 -16.58 -42.71
C ALA A 4 -22.82 -15.36 -43.62
N SER A 5 -21.78 -14.58 -43.33
CA SER A 5 -21.39 -13.41 -44.14
C SER A 5 -20.67 -13.86 -45.42
N PRO A 6 -20.93 -13.24 -46.59
CA PRO A 6 -20.29 -13.61 -47.85
C PRO A 6 -18.80 -13.21 -47.90
N PRO A 7 -17.96 -13.93 -48.67
CA PRO A 7 -16.53 -13.61 -48.82
C PRO A 7 -16.29 -12.34 -49.66
N PRO A 8 -15.19 -11.62 -49.44
CA PRO A 8 -14.87 -10.40 -50.18
C PRO A 8 -14.47 -10.70 -51.64
N PRO A 9 -14.73 -9.76 -52.58
CA PRO A 9 -14.37 -9.93 -53.98
C PRO A 9 -12.85 -9.89 -54.19
N VAL A 10 -12.36 -10.83 -54.97
CA VAL A 10 -10.95 -10.96 -55.41
C VAL A 10 -10.75 -10.15 -56.69
N ASP A 11 -10.51 -8.85 -56.55
CA ASP A 11 -9.88 -8.07 -57.63
C ASP A 11 -9.37 -6.73 -57.07
N ALA A 12 -8.10 -6.75 -56.65
CA ALA A 12 -7.31 -5.55 -56.47
C ALA A 12 -5.91 -5.89 -56.94
N SER A 13 -5.64 -5.58 -58.21
CA SER A 13 -4.32 -5.65 -58.82
C SER A 13 -3.33 -4.86 -57.97
N ILE A 14 -2.43 -5.58 -57.30
CA ILE A 14 -1.30 -4.99 -56.60
C ILE A 14 -0.33 -4.53 -57.69
N PRO A 15 0.05 -3.25 -57.79
CA PRO A 15 1.13 -2.87 -58.70
C PRO A 15 2.42 -3.54 -58.24
N GLU A 16 2.98 -4.37 -59.11
CA GLU A 16 4.28 -5.03 -58.96
C GLU A 16 5.35 -3.96 -58.71
N SER A 17 5.90 -3.92 -57.51
CA SER A 17 7.05 -3.06 -57.18
C SER A 17 8.34 -3.82 -57.51
N ASP A 18 9.06 -3.38 -58.54
CA ASP A 18 10.38 -3.89 -58.90
C ASP A 18 11.36 -3.76 -57.73
N PRO A 19 12.10 -4.83 -57.33
CA PRO A 19 12.91 -4.84 -56.12
C PRO A 19 14.32 -4.22 -56.26
N THR A 20 14.60 -3.48 -57.35
CA THR A 20 15.98 -3.09 -57.73
C THR A 20 16.26 -1.58 -57.70
N GLU A 21 15.43 -0.77 -57.03
CA GLU A 21 15.79 0.62 -56.72
C GLU A 21 15.93 0.83 -55.20
N PRO A 22 17.08 1.34 -54.71
CA PRO A 22 17.15 1.83 -53.34
C PRO A 22 16.27 3.08 -53.25
N GLN A 23 15.20 3.05 -52.46
CA GLN A 23 14.28 4.18 -52.31
C GLN A 23 14.73 5.10 -51.15
N PRO A 24 15.55 6.15 -51.38
CA PRO A 24 15.90 7.12 -50.33
C PRO A 24 14.68 7.94 -49.87
N ALA A 25 13.67 8.08 -50.73
CA ALA A 25 12.49 8.91 -50.50
C ALA A 25 11.62 8.42 -49.34
N LEU A 26 11.48 7.10 -49.16
CA LEU A 26 10.71 6.52 -48.06
C LEU A 26 11.42 6.65 -46.72
N GLU A 27 12.76 6.53 -46.71
CA GLU A 27 13.54 6.78 -45.49
C GLU A 27 13.49 8.25 -45.07
N GLU A 28 13.52 9.19 -46.02
CA GLU A 28 13.41 10.62 -45.72
C GLU A 28 12.02 11.00 -45.22
N GLN A 29 10.96 10.41 -45.78
CA GLN A 29 9.60 10.55 -45.23
C GLN A 29 9.47 9.92 -43.84
N ALA A 30 10.07 8.77 -43.61
CA ALA A 30 10.08 8.14 -42.29
C ALA A 30 10.87 8.98 -41.26
N LYS A 31 11.95 9.65 -41.69
CA LYS A 31 12.73 10.60 -40.86
C LYS A 31 11.91 11.85 -40.54
N SER A 32 11.20 12.42 -41.53
CA SER A 32 10.37 13.63 -41.32
C SER A 32 9.15 13.38 -40.44
N LEU A 33 8.55 12.17 -40.53
CA LEU A 33 7.46 11.74 -39.65
C LEU A 33 7.94 11.27 -38.26
N GLY A 34 9.26 11.21 -38.03
CA GLY A 34 9.85 10.81 -36.74
C GLY A 34 9.74 9.32 -36.42
N TRP A 35 9.59 8.46 -37.45
CA TRP A 35 9.37 7.02 -37.30
C TRP A 35 10.66 6.20 -37.35
N THR A 36 11.83 6.83 -37.53
CA THR A 36 13.10 6.13 -37.42
C THR A 36 13.41 5.75 -35.97
N ALA A 37 13.88 4.52 -35.80
CA ALA A 37 14.21 3.95 -34.50
C ALA A 37 15.35 4.74 -33.86
N ARG A 38 15.00 5.64 -32.93
CA ARG A 38 15.97 6.30 -32.05
C ARG A 38 16.77 5.20 -31.33
N SER A 39 18.05 5.08 -31.65
CA SER A 39 18.98 4.23 -30.90
C SER A 39 18.92 4.67 -29.43
N ARG A 40 18.22 3.86 -28.61
CA ARG A 40 18.18 4.08 -27.17
C ARG A 40 19.49 3.57 -26.64
N THR A 41 20.47 4.45 -26.52
CA THR A 41 21.56 4.22 -25.59
C THR A 41 20.92 3.98 -24.22
N SER A 42 21.06 2.75 -23.73
CA SER A 42 20.56 2.32 -22.43
C SER A 42 21.45 2.91 -21.34
N SER A 43 21.41 4.23 -21.17
CA SER A 43 21.79 4.87 -19.92
C SER A 43 20.52 5.00 -19.09
N TYR A 44 20.35 4.14 -18.09
CA TYR A 44 19.42 4.41 -16.99
C TYR A 44 19.99 5.55 -16.14
N THR A 45 20.04 6.76 -16.69
CA THR A 45 20.01 7.95 -15.86
C THR A 45 18.55 8.14 -15.49
N ILE A 46 18.22 7.80 -14.25
CA ILE A 46 16.94 8.22 -13.68
C ILE A 46 16.95 9.74 -13.80
N PRO A 47 15.99 10.37 -14.52
CA PRO A 47 15.87 11.82 -14.48
C PRO A 47 15.47 12.17 -13.06
N THR A 48 16.46 12.47 -12.22
CA THR A 48 16.22 13.00 -10.88
C THR A 48 15.53 14.33 -11.10
N LEU A 49 14.21 14.36 -10.90
CA LEU A 49 13.46 15.60 -10.90
C LEU A 49 14.11 16.53 -9.89
N THR A 50 14.23 17.81 -10.23
CA THR A 50 14.69 18.78 -9.24
C THR A 50 13.74 18.73 -8.03
N PRO A 51 14.26 18.85 -6.79
CA PRO A 51 13.45 18.70 -5.58
C PRO A 51 12.19 19.58 -5.57
N GLU A 52 12.26 20.77 -6.19
CA GLU A 52 11.11 21.67 -6.33
C GLU A 52 10.02 21.14 -7.27
N ARG A 53 10.43 20.52 -8.38
CA ARG A 53 9.49 19.90 -9.33
C ARG A 53 8.87 18.64 -8.74
N GLU A 54 9.60 17.90 -7.92
CA GLU A 54 9.04 16.76 -7.18
C GLU A 54 8.02 17.22 -6.12
N ARG A 55 8.30 18.31 -5.40
CA ARG A 55 7.38 18.89 -4.41
C ARG A 55 6.05 19.34 -4.99
N THR A 56 6.09 20.00 -6.15
CA THR A 56 4.87 20.44 -6.86
C THR A 56 4.03 19.28 -7.37
N MET A 57 4.64 18.19 -7.86
CA MET A 57 3.90 17.03 -8.34
C MET A 57 3.35 16.14 -7.20
N ASN A 58 4.09 16.03 -6.09
CA ASN A 58 3.73 15.15 -4.98
C ASN A 58 3.06 15.90 -3.81
N GLY A 59 2.80 17.20 -3.95
CA GLY A 59 2.12 18.04 -2.95
C GLY A 59 2.81 18.05 -1.58
N GLY A 60 4.15 17.92 -1.54
CA GLY A 60 4.92 17.81 -0.30
C GLY A 60 4.89 16.44 0.38
N SER A 61 4.45 15.38 -0.32
CA SER A 61 4.40 14.00 0.22
C SER A 61 5.53 13.10 -0.28
N SER A 62 6.68 13.65 -0.68
CA SER A 62 7.85 12.83 -1.05
C SER A 62 8.46 12.16 0.18
N ALA A 63 9.14 11.03 -0.03
CA ALA A 63 9.82 10.33 1.06
C ALA A 63 10.84 11.22 1.78
N ASP A 64 11.46 12.15 1.05
CA ASP A 64 12.45 13.08 1.61
C ASP A 64 11.81 14.20 2.44
N ASP A 65 10.64 14.73 2.05
CA ASP A 65 9.88 15.70 2.87
C ASP A 65 9.38 15.06 4.18
N LEU A 66 8.91 13.81 4.12
CA LEU A 66 8.51 13.07 5.32
C LEU A 66 9.69 12.83 6.27
N MET A 67 10.88 12.57 5.72
CA MET A 67 12.12 12.41 6.49
C MET A 67 12.63 13.74 7.05
N ALA A 68 12.53 14.83 6.29
CA ALA A 68 12.88 16.17 6.75
C ALA A 68 11.96 16.60 7.91
N MET A 69 10.65 16.38 7.78
CA MET A 69 9.67 16.68 8.83
C MET A 69 9.92 15.86 10.11
N LEU A 70 10.35 14.60 9.97
CA LEU A 70 10.72 13.76 11.11
C LEU A 70 12.00 14.23 11.79
N LYS A 71 13.02 14.68 11.03
CA LYS A 71 14.26 15.25 11.58
C LYS A 71 13.98 16.55 12.33
N GLN A 72 13.10 17.40 11.79
CA GLN A 72 12.72 18.66 12.40
C GLN A 72 11.94 18.45 13.72
N ARG A 73 11.10 17.41 13.79
CA ARG A 73 10.43 17.01 15.05
C ARG A 73 11.39 16.47 16.11
N ARG A 74 12.57 15.94 15.74
CA ARG A 74 13.59 15.48 16.71
C ARG A 74 14.45 16.60 17.27
N SER A 75 14.54 17.74 16.58
CA SER A 75 15.34 18.90 17.01
C SER A 75 14.67 19.75 18.10
N SER A 76 13.36 19.61 18.30
CA SER A 76 12.61 20.41 19.29
C SER A 76 12.72 19.91 20.73
N SER A 77 13.38 18.78 20.98
CA SER A 77 13.65 18.30 22.33
C SER A 77 15.16 18.14 22.50
N ASN A 78 15.84 19.24 22.82
CA ASN A 78 17.17 19.20 23.43
C ASN A 78 17.05 18.65 24.86
N MET A 79 16.60 17.40 25.01
CA MET A 79 16.96 16.62 26.18
C MET A 79 18.36 16.11 25.95
N ASP A 80 19.31 16.73 26.62
CA ASP A 80 20.68 16.27 26.71
C ASP A 80 20.71 14.87 27.36
N VAL A 81 20.69 13.82 26.53
CA VAL A 81 20.65 12.41 26.97
C VAL A 81 21.93 12.01 27.71
N THR A 82 22.99 12.83 27.60
CA THR A 82 24.24 12.67 28.33
C THR A 82 24.03 12.80 29.84
N ARG A 83 23.06 13.61 30.29
CA ARG A 83 22.72 13.77 31.72
C ARG A 83 21.97 12.58 32.33
N MET A 84 21.42 11.65 31.54
CA MET A 84 20.77 10.44 32.09
C MET A 84 21.75 9.28 32.35
N ARG A 85 23.03 9.40 31.97
CA ARG A 85 24.02 8.34 32.19
C ARG A 85 24.81 8.48 33.50
N ASP A 86 24.72 9.62 34.16
CA ASP A 86 25.34 9.84 35.48
C ASP A 86 24.34 9.67 36.62
N THR A 87 23.97 8.42 36.91
CA THR A 87 23.23 8.07 38.14
C THR A 87 24.09 8.18 39.41
N LYS A 88 25.40 8.45 39.26
CA LYS A 88 26.35 8.53 40.38
C LYS A 88 26.24 9.80 41.23
N LEU A 89 25.63 10.87 40.71
CA LEU A 89 25.52 12.15 41.43
C LEU A 89 24.21 12.28 42.23
N LEU A 90 23.20 11.46 41.96
CA LEU A 90 21.92 11.49 42.69
C LEU A 90 21.92 10.63 43.98
N GLN A 91 22.99 9.90 44.26
CA GLN A 91 23.12 9.08 45.49
C GLN A 91 23.69 9.85 46.69
N LYS A 92 24.10 11.11 46.54
CA LYS A 92 24.86 11.83 47.57
C LYS A 92 24.04 12.86 48.40
N SER A 93 22.76 13.09 48.09
CA SER A 93 21.97 14.15 48.77
C SER A 93 20.76 13.66 49.57
N THR A 94 20.57 12.36 49.77
CA THR A 94 19.53 11.82 50.68
C THR A 94 20.16 11.08 51.85
N SER A 95 21.06 11.75 52.58
CA SER A 95 21.48 11.31 53.91
C SER A 95 20.44 11.72 54.96
N PHE A 96 19.34 11.00 55.01
CA PHE A 96 18.60 10.73 56.25
C PHE A 96 18.41 9.21 56.36
N GLY A 97 19.45 8.54 56.87
CA GLY A 97 19.35 7.44 57.83
C GLY A 97 18.52 6.18 57.54
N LEU A 98 18.05 5.89 56.32
CA LEU A 98 17.40 4.60 56.02
C LEU A 98 18.35 3.67 55.25
N PRO A 99 18.67 2.46 55.77
CA PRO A 99 19.46 1.49 55.02
C PRO A 99 18.71 1.06 53.76
N GLN A 100 19.42 1.09 52.63
CA GLN A 100 18.93 0.77 51.29
C GLN A 100 18.39 -0.67 51.13
N SER A 101 18.51 -1.51 52.15
CA SER A 101 17.93 -2.85 52.23
C SER A 101 16.43 -2.88 52.50
N ILE A 102 15.85 -1.79 53.04
CA ILE A 102 14.41 -1.73 53.36
C ILE A 102 13.59 -1.10 52.22
N GLY A 103 14.22 -0.27 51.37
CA GLY A 103 13.53 0.41 50.27
C GLY A 103 13.03 -0.51 49.15
N SER A 104 13.56 -1.74 49.03
CA SER A 104 13.07 -2.75 48.11
C SER A 104 11.84 -3.50 48.61
N ASP A 105 11.56 -3.45 49.92
CA ASP A 105 10.52 -4.27 50.56
C ASP A 105 9.16 -3.55 50.69
N VAL A 106 9.17 -2.21 50.60
CA VAL A 106 7.94 -1.40 50.47
C VAL A 106 7.57 -1.16 49.00
N GLY A 107 8.29 -1.81 48.07
CA GLY A 107 8.03 -1.75 46.64
C GLY A 107 6.84 -2.62 46.29
N VAL A 108 5.72 -1.99 45.89
CA VAL A 108 4.54 -2.64 45.29
C VAL A 108 4.98 -3.82 44.42
N TYR A 109 4.73 -5.06 44.88
CA TYR A 109 5.05 -6.27 44.14
C TYR A 109 4.29 -6.25 42.81
N LYS A 110 4.96 -5.84 41.75
CA LYS A 110 4.45 -5.96 40.38
C LYS A 110 4.84 -7.36 39.94
N PRO A 111 3.90 -8.32 39.84
CA PRO A 111 4.24 -9.65 39.37
C PRO A 111 4.96 -9.53 38.01
N PRO A 112 6.01 -10.32 37.78
CA PRO A 112 6.77 -10.26 36.53
C PRO A 112 5.81 -10.49 35.36
N ARG A 113 5.76 -9.54 34.43
CA ARG A 113 4.88 -9.61 33.26
C ARG A 113 5.29 -10.81 32.41
N LYS A 114 4.39 -11.79 32.26
CA LYS A 114 4.61 -12.92 31.36
C LYS A 114 4.74 -12.39 29.92
N PRO A 115 5.76 -12.82 29.14
CA PRO A 115 5.89 -12.38 27.76
C PRO A 115 4.69 -12.87 26.94
N ILE A 116 4.11 -11.98 26.14
CA ILE A 116 2.97 -12.31 25.28
C ILE A 116 3.47 -13.19 24.13
N ARG A 117 2.77 -14.30 23.85
CA ARG A 117 3.09 -15.15 22.71
C ARG A 117 2.63 -14.45 21.42
N LEU A 118 3.60 -14.00 20.61
CA LEU A 118 3.37 -13.35 19.33
C LEU A 118 3.38 -14.36 18.18
N ASN A 119 2.36 -15.23 18.14
CA ASN A 119 2.21 -16.22 17.08
C ASN A 119 1.22 -15.71 16.02
N PRO A 120 1.23 -16.26 14.78
CA PRO A 120 0.18 -16.00 13.78
C PRO A 120 -1.24 -16.36 14.24
N THR A 121 -1.36 -17.12 15.33
CA THR A 121 -2.64 -17.50 15.96
C THR A 121 -3.18 -16.41 16.87
N THR A 122 -2.35 -15.50 17.38
CA THR A 122 -2.73 -14.48 18.37
C THR A 122 -3.84 -13.56 17.87
N GLY A 123 -3.86 -13.21 16.58
CA GLY A 123 -4.94 -12.41 15.96
C GLY A 123 -6.18 -13.20 15.53
N ARG A 124 -6.16 -14.52 15.68
CA ARG A 124 -7.25 -15.45 15.30
C ARG A 124 -7.85 -16.18 16.51
N SER A 125 -7.29 -16.01 17.70
CA SER A 125 -7.79 -16.57 18.95
C SER A 125 -8.83 -15.67 19.60
N ILE A 126 -9.88 -16.27 20.16
CA ILE A 126 -10.87 -15.58 20.97
C ILE A 126 -11.00 -16.31 22.30
N THR A 127 -10.89 -15.57 23.40
CA THR A 127 -11.07 -16.12 24.75
C THR A 127 -12.56 -16.26 25.04
N ILE A 128 -12.98 -17.46 25.39
CA ILE A 128 -14.34 -17.78 25.84
C ILE A 128 -14.39 -17.48 27.35
N GLY A 129 -15.44 -16.80 27.79
CA GLY A 129 -15.63 -16.41 29.19
C GLY A 129 -17.11 -16.43 29.55
N ALA A 130 -17.47 -16.00 30.75
CA ALA A 130 -18.85 -16.10 31.26
C ALA A 130 -19.92 -15.43 30.36
N THR A 131 -19.54 -14.43 29.57
CA THR A 131 -20.46 -13.66 28.71
C THR A 131 -20.50 -14.15 27.26
N ILE A 132 -19.59 -15.04 26.86
CA ILE A 132 -19.45 -15.52 25.49
C ILE A 132 -19.53 -17.03 25.52
N ASP A 133 -20.66 -17.57 25.08
CA ASP A 133 -20.81 -18.99 24.81
C ASP A 133 -19.92 -19.44 23.63
N VAL A 134 -19.60 -20.73 23.57
CA VAL A 134 -18.77 -21.36 22.54
C VAL A 134 -19.32 -21.08 21.14
N ALA A 135 -20.63 -21.20 20.93
CA ALA A 135 -21.23 -20.94 19.62
C ALA A 135 -21.05 -19.48 19.19
N LYS A 136 -21.17 -18.55 20.13
CA LYS A 136 -20.90 -17.11 19.91
C LYS A 136 -19.41 -16.88 19.65
N GLY A 137 -18.54 -17.58 20.37
CA GLY A 137 -17.09 -17.58 20.17
C GLY A 137 -16.70 -17.95 18.74
N PHE A 138 -17.27 -19.01 18.18
CA PHE A 138 -17.02 -19.41 16.79
C PHE A 138 -17.47 -18.36 15.78
N ARG A 139 -18.65 -17.75 15.97
CA ARG A 139 -19.13 -16.66 15.10
C ARG A 139 -18.19 -15.45 15.14
N LEU A 140 -17.75 -15.05 16.33
CA LEU A 140 -16.80 -13.94 16.47
C LEU A 140 -15.46 -14.27 15.81
N MET A 141 -15.02 -15.53 15.90
CA MET A 141 -13.77 -15.99 15.28
C MET A 141 -13.87 -15.93 13.76
N GLU A 142 -14.99 -16.38 13.21
CA GLU A 142 -15.27 -16.31 11.78
C GLU A 142 -15.33 -14.86 11.28
N MET A 143 -16.02 -13.97 12.01
CA MET A 143 -16.06 -12.54 11.70
C MET A 143 -14.66 -11.90 11.70
N SER A 144 -13.81 -12.26 12.67
CA SER A 144 -12.42 -11.79 12.73
C SER A 144 -11.63 -12.25 11.50
N CYS A 145 -11.69 -13.54 11.17
CA CYS A 145 -11.03 -14.11 9.99
C CYS A 145 -11.56 -13.51 8.67
N ALA A 146 -12.86 -13.22 8.58
CA ALA A 146 -13.49 -12.60 7.41
C ALA A 146 -13.05 -11.14 7.24
N ARG A 147 -12.99 -10.34 8.32
CA ARG A 147 -12.48 -8.96 8.30
C ARG A 147 -11.04 -8.91 7.81
N ASN A 148 -10.22 -9.85 8.27
CA ASN A 148 -8.82 -10.01 7.86
C ASN A 148 -8.65 -10.70 6.50
N LYS A 149 -9.75 -11.10 5.82
CA LYS A 149 -9.76 -11.73 4.49
C LYS A 149 -8.91 -13.01 4.39
N VAL A 150 -8.72 -13.73 5.49
CA VAL A 150 -7.85 -14.93 5.57
C VAL A 150 -8.24 -15.99 4.54
N LYS A 151 -9.54 -16.29 4.40
CA LYS A 151 -10.05 -17.27 3.43
C LYS A 151 -9.71 -16.89 1.98
N ARG A 152 -9.79 -15.59 1.65
CA ARG A 152 -9.48 -15.07 0.32
C ARG A 152 -8.00 -15.21 0.02
N ASP A 153 -7.15 -14.90 0.99
CA ASP A 153 -5.69 -15.02 0.85
C ASP A 153 -5.27 -16.46 0.68
N VAL A 154 -5.81 -17.39 1.48
CA VAL A 154 -5.57 -18.83 1.32
C VAL A 154 -5.92 -19.29 -0.09
N THR A 155 -7.10 -18.92 -0.62
CA THR A 155 -7.49 -19.30 -1.98
C THR A 155 -6.58 -18.70 -3.04
N GLN A 156 -6.12 -17.45 -2.88
CA GLN A 156 -5.20 -16.80 -3.83
C GLN A 156 -3.78 -17.37 -3.77
N GLN A 157 -3.34 -17.84 -2.61
CA GLN A 157 -2.03 -18.44 -2.41
C GLN A 157 -1.93 -19.88 -2.91
N ARG A 158 -3.07 -20.55 -3.16
CA ARG A 158 -3.09 -21.93 -3.71
C ARG A 158 -2.27 -22.07 -4.99
N PHE A 159 -2.24 -21.04 -5.83
CA PHE A 159 -1.52 -21.05 -7.09
C PHE A 159 -0.73 -19.75 -7.27
N HIS A 160 0.42 -19.84 -7.94
CA HIS A 160 1.20 -18.65 -8.27
C HIS A 160 0.48 -17.80 -9.32
N GLU A 161 0.11 -16.58 -8.95
CA GLU A 161 -0.39 -15.56 -9.88
C GLU A 161 0.78 -14.69 -10.37
N ARG A 162 1.01 -14.67 -11.69
CA ARG A 162 2.04 -13.80 -12.29
C ARG A 162 1.74 -12.32 -11.99
N GLY A 163 2.79 -11.52 -11.78
CA GLY A 163 2.67 -10.11 -11.39
C GLY A 163 1.78 -9.27 -12.32
N GLY A 164 1.83 -9.50 -13.63
CA GLY A 164 0.99 -8.79 -14.61
C GLY A 164 -0.50 -9.11 -14.47
N LEU A 165 -0.85 -10.39 -14.26
CA LEU A 165 -2.22 -10.81 -14.03
C LEU A 165 -2.75 -10.24 -12.71
N LYS A 166 -1.93 -10.28 -11.64
CA LYS A 166 -2.26 -9.68 -10.34
C LYS A 166 -2.58 -8.20 -10.44
N ARG A 167 -1.78 -7.41 -11.18
CA ARG A 167 -2.04 -5.97 -11.40
C ARG A 167 -3.37 -5.75 -12.12
N LYS A 168 -3.66 -6.52 -13.18
CA LYS A 168 -4.93 -6.44 -13.93
C LYS A 168 -6.13 -6.81 -13.06
N ARG A 169 -6.01 -7.83 -12.21
CA ARG A 169 -7.05 -8.22 -11.25
C ARG A 169 -7.29 -7.11 -10.22
N LEU A 170 -6.24 -6.62 -9.56
CA LEU A 170 -6.35 -5.56 -8.54
C LEU A 170 -6.94 -4.28 -9.12
N ARG A 171 -6.59 -3.90 -10.36
CA ARG A 171 -7.18 -2.73 -11.03
C ARG A 171 -8.70 -2.87 -11.21
N ARG A 172 -9.15 -4.02 -11.71
CA ARG A 172 -10.59 -4.31 -11.89
C ARG A 172 -11.33 -4.38 -10.56
N GLU A 173 -10.75 -5.01 -9.54
CA GLU A 173 -11.35 -5.10 -8.20
C GLU A 173 -11.53 -3.72 -7.56
N ARG A 174 -10.48 -2.88 -7.57
CA ARG A 174 -10.54 -1.52 -7.02
C ARG A 174 -11.58 -0.67 -7.76
N TRP A 175 -11.66 -0.79 -9.08
CA TRP A 175 -12.67 -0.08 -9.86
C TRP A 175 -14.09 -0.51 -9.48
N ARG A 176 -14.37 -1.82 -9.37
CA ARG A 176 -15.68 -2.32 -8.94
C ARG A 176 -16.07 -1.82 -7.55
N VAL A 177 -15.12 -1.78 -6.62
CA VAL A 177 -15.36 -1.27 -5.25
C VAL A 177 -15.72 0.22 -5.29
N ARG A 178 -14.91 1.05 -5.95
CA ARG A 178 -15.17 2.49 -6.09
C ARG A 178 -16.48 2.78 -6.82
N PHE A 179 -16.77 2.03 -7.88
CA PHE A 179 -18.02 2.15 -8.62
C PHE A 179 -19.22 1.83 -7.73
N SER A 180 -19.18 0.71 -6.99
CA SER A 180 -20.26 0.34 -6.08
C SER A 180 -20.45 1.37 -4.95
N GLU A 181 -19.37 1.91 -4.41
CA GLU A 181 -19.41 2.96 -3.40
C GLU A 181 -20.06 4.25 -3.93
N GLY A 182 -19.61 4.75 -5.09
CA GLY A 182 -20.21 5.92 -5.74
C GLY A 182 -21.68 5.69 -6.08
N PHE A 183 -22.02 4.51 -6.60
CA PHE A 183 -23.42 4.16 -6.91
C PHE A 183 -24.30 4.15 -5.66
N ARG A 184 -23.82 3.58 -4.54
CA ARG A 184 -24.54 3.60 -3.25
C ARG A 184 -24.75 5.03 -2.76
N ALA A 185 -23.75 5.89 -2.88
CA ALA A 185 -23.85 7.30 -2.50
C ALA A 185 -24.89 8.04 -3.35
N THR A 186 -24.91 7.83 -4.67
CA THR A 186 -25.93 8.41 -5.55
C THR A 186 -27.33 7.94 -5.17
N VAL A 187 -27.53 6.64 -4.94
CA VAL A 187 -28.83 6.10 -4.51
C VAL A 187 -29.27 6.67 -3.17
N GLN A 188 -28.34 6.81 -2.21
CA GLN A 188 -28.63 7.46 -0.94
C GLN A 188 -29.02 8.92 -1.12
N ARG A 189 -28.36 9.66 -2.02
CA ARG A 189 -28.70 11.04 -2.35
C ARG A 189 -30.08 11.15 -3.00
N VAL A 190 -30.41 10.26 -3.93
CA VAL A 190 -31.75 10.19 -4.56
C VAL A 190 -32.82 9.93 -3.51
N LYS A 191 -32.58 8.99 -2.58
CA LYS A 191 -33.51 8.73 -1.47
C LYS A 191 -33.70 9.94 -0.56
N GLN A 192 -32.62 10.70 -0.31
CA GLN A 192 -32.69 11.92 0.48
C GLN A 192 -33.51 13.01 -0.23
N LEU A 193 -33.29 13.23 -1.52
CA LEU A 193 -34.05 14.20 -2.32
C LEU A 193 -35.54 13.82 -2.39
N LYS A 194 -35.83 12.54 -2.64
CA LYS A 194 -37.19 12.00 -2.58
C LYS A 194 -37.87 12.29 -1.24
N HIS A 195 -37.14 12.12 -0.13
CA HIS A 195 -37.68 12.40 1.21
C HIS A 195 -37.96 13.89 1.44
N GLN A 196 -37.19 14.76 0.80
CA GLN A 196 -37.38 16.22 0.81
C GLN A 196 -38.48 16.69 -0.15
N GLY A 197 -39.01 15.81 -1.00
CA GLY A 197 -40.05 16.14 -1.98
C GLY A 197 -39.54 16.66 -3.33
N TRP A 198 -38.24 16.49 -3.61
CA TRP A 198 -37.65 16.72 -4.94
C TRP A 198 -37.78 15.50 -5.85
#